data_AF-A0ABD0Q2P5-F1
#
_entry.id   AF-A0ABD0Q2P5-F1
#
_cell.length_a   1.000
_cell.length_b   1.000
_cell.length_c   1.000
_cell.angle_alpha   90.00
_cell.angle_beta   90.00
_cell.angle_gamma   90.00
#
_symmetry.space_group_name_H-M   'P 1'
#
loop_
_entity.id
_entity.type
_entity.pdbx_description
1 polymer ?
#
loop_
_entity_poly.entity_id
_entity_poly.type
_entity_poly.pdbx_seq_one_letter_code
_entity_poly.pdbx_strand_id
1 'polypeptide(L)' 'VYEEMNESVKNPNQQSYWQERGRWVGYEETYDVEAGRWSPSHISCLTFRSLVQIRRTMNT' A
#
# COMPACT_ATOMS: atom_id res chain seq x y z
N VAL A 1 15.62 6.42 0.78
CA VAL A 1 14.83 5.88 1.93
C VAL A 1 14.01 4.74 1.37
N TYR A 2 13.96 3.61 2.07
CA TYR A 2 13.08 2.49 1.72
C TYR A 2 11.81 2.63 2.55
N GLU A 3 10.66 2.57 1.91
CA GLU A 3 9.36 2.61 2.57
C GLU A 3 8.49 1.44 2.10
N GLU A 4 7.67 0.91 3.00
CA GLU A 4 6.82 -0.26 2.78
C GLU A 4 5.42 0.01 3.36
N MET A 5 4.39 -0.37 2.61
CA MET A 5 3.00 -0.32 3.03
C MET A 5 2.44 -1.72 3.22
N ASN A 6 2.02 -2.00 4.44
CA ASN A 6 1.35 -3.23 4.83
C ASN A 6 -0.14 -2.99 5.07
N GLU A 7 -0.97 -3.92 4.60
CA GLU A 7 -2.40 -3.97 4.92
C GLU A 7 -2.70 -5.15 5.84
N SER A 8 -3.64 -4.97 6.75
CA SER A 8 -4.12 -6.07 7.60
C SER A 8 -5.15 -6.89 6.83
N VAL A 9 -4.85 -8.17 6.61
CA VAL A 9 -5.70 -9.11 5.89
C VAL A 9 -6.14 -10.22 6.83
N LYS A 10 -7.39 -10.69 6.68
CA LYS A 10 -7.93 -11.83 7.44
C LYS A 10 -7.92 -13.09 6.59
N ASN A 11 -7.34 -14.16 7.15
CA ASN A 11 -7.38 -15.49 6.56
C ASN A 11 -8.75 -16.18 6.81
N PRO A 12 -9.05 -17.29 6.11
CA PRO A 12 -10.27 -18.08 6.34
C PRO A 12 -10.46 -18.51 7.80
N ASN A 13 -9.37 -18.70 8.54
CA ASN A 13 -9.39 -19.04 9.97
C ASN A 13 -9.56 -17.82 10.89
N GLN A 14 -10.02 -16.68 10.36
CA GLN A 14 -10.19 -15.39 11.05
C GLN A 14 -8.93 -14.79 11.68
N GLN A 15 -7.76 -15.37 11.43
CA GLN A 15 -6.49 -14.83 11.89
C GLN A 15 -6.06 -13.64 11.01
N SER A 16 -5.76 -12.51 11.64
CA SER A 16 -5.20 -11.33 10.97
C SER A 16 -3.69 -11.47 10.80
N TYR A 17 -3.20 -11.12 9.62
CA TYR A 17 -1.77 -10.96 9.35
C TYR A 17 -1.52 -9.68 8.56
N TRP A 18 -0.28 -9.22 8.53
CA TRP A 18 0.15 -8.09 7.73
C TRP A 18 0.66 -8.59 6.38
N GLN A 19 0.07 -8.07 5.31
CA GLN A 19 0.48 -8.37 3.94
C GLN A 19 1.04 -7.11 3.29
N GLU A 20 2.24 -7.25 2.73
CA GLU A 20 2.88 -6.19 1.96
C GLU A 20 2.07 -5.90 0.68
N ARG A 21 1.80 -4.63 0.43
CA ARG A 21 0.98 -4.15 -0.70
C ARG A 21 1.71 -3.19 -1.61
N GLY A 22 2.66 -2.44 -1.07
CA GLY A 22 3.42 -1.45 -1.81
C GLY A 22 4.77 -1.20 -1.19
N ARG A 23 5.76 -0.86 -2.02
CA ARG A 23 7.10 -0.49 -1.59
C ARG A 23 7.65 0.65 -2.45
N TRP A 24 8.51 1.47 -1.85
CA TRP A 24 9.07 2.66 -2.47
C TRP A 24 10.59 2.74 -2.28
N VAL A 25 11.29 2.85 -3.42
CA VAL A 25 12.72 3.24 -3.50
C VAL A 25 12.86 4.24 -4.65
N GLY A 26 12.33 5.44 -4.45
CA GLY A 26 12.21 6.47 -5.48
C GLY A 26 11.03 6.27 -6.44
N TYR A 27 10.77 5.04 -6.85
CA TYR A 27 9.56 4.62 -7.59
C TYR A 27 8.72 3.66 -6.74
N GLU A 28 7.42 3.63 -7.05
CA GLU A 28 6.45 2.72 -6.44
C GLU A 28 6.42 1.38 -7.18
N GLU A 29 6.35 0.31 -6.41
CA GLU A 29 5.97 -1.01 -6.89
C GLU A 29 4.78 -1.47 -6.04
N THR A 30 3.74 -1.99 -6.68
CA THR A 30 2.51 -2.48 -6.04
C THR A 30 2.45 -3.99 -6.16
N TYR A 31 2.08 -4.68 -5.08
CA TYR A 31 1.91 -6.12 -5.09
C TYR A 31 0.52 -6.51 -5.62
N ASP A 32 0.49 -7.20 -6.76
CA ASP A 32 -0.73 -7.76 -7.32
C ASP A 32 -0.98 -9.13 -6.68
N VAL A 33 -2.03 -9.19 -5.84
CA VAL A 33 -2.40 -10.42 -5.11
C VAL A 33 -3.01 -11.47 -6.02
N GLU A 34 -3.64 -11.07 -7.12
CA GLU A 34 -4.22 -12.03 -8.08
C GLU A 34 -3.12 -12.66 -8.94
N ALA A 35 -2.15 -11.85 -9.38
CA ALA A 35 -1.03 -12.32 -10.19
C ALA A 35 0.16 -12.87 -9.35
N GLY A 36 0.17 -12.65 -8.04
CA GLY A 36 1.23 -13.08 -7.12
C GLY A 36 2.58 -12.43 -7.40
N ARG A 37 2.62 -11.26 -8.05
CA ARG A 37 3.85 -10.58 -8.49
C ARG A 37 3.79 -9.08 -8.27
N TRP A 38 4.97 -8.46 -8.23
CA TRP A 38 5.11 -7.01 -8.21
C TRP A 38 4.83 -6.39 -9.57
N SER A 39 4.15 -5.25 -9.57
CA SER A 39 4.06 -4.39 -10.74
C SER A 39 5.44 -3.83 -11.10
N PRO A 40 5.67 -3.43 -12.36
CA PRO A 40 6.83 -2.62 -12.71
C PRO A 40 6.89 -1.33 -11.87
N SER A 41 8.10 -0.83 -11.66
CA SER A 41 8.34 0.44 -11.00
C SER A 41 7.67 1.59 -11.75
N HIS A 42 6.90 2.42 -11.05
CA HIS A 42 6.18 3.55 -11.64
C HIS A 42 6.13 4.75 -10.69
N ILE A 43 5.70 5.90 -11.22
CA ILE A 43 5.53 7.12 -10.43
C ILE A 43 4.22 7.01 -9.64
N SER A 44 4.27 7.30 -8.33
CA SER A 44 3.10 7.29 -7.47
C SER A 44 2.05 8.32 -7.92
N CYS A 45 0.85 7.84 -8.17
CA CYS A 45 -0.31 8.66 -8.51
C CYS A 45 -1.35 8.56 -7.42
N LEU A 46 -1.49 9.62 -6.61
CA LEU A 46 -2.46 9.67 -5.52
C LEU A 46 -3.76 10.32 -5.98
N THR A 47 -4.88 9.76 -5.53
CA THR A 47 -6.19 10.38 -5.75
C THR A 47 -6.33 11.65 -4.93
N PHE A 48 -7.08 12.63 -5.42
CA PHE A 48 -7.40 13.83 -4.63
C PHE A 48 -8.06 13.49 -3.29
N ARG A 49 -8.92 12.46 -3.28
CA ARG A 49 -9.62 12.00 -2.07
C ARG A 49 -8.64 11.49 -1.00
N SER A 50 -7.65 10.68 -1.37
CA SER A 50 -6.66 10.17 -0.41
C SER A 50 -5.82 11.30 0.19
N LEU A 51 -5.41 12.28 -0.62
CA LEU A 51 -4.68 13.47 -0.12
C LEU A 51 -5.49 14.26 0.90
N VAL A 52 -6.78 14.51 0.63
CA VAL A 52 -7.67 15.22 1.56
C VAL A 52 -7.88 14.42 2.85
N GLN A 53 -8.03 13.10 2.77
CA GLN A 53 -8.19 12.24 3.94
C GLN A 53 -6.94 12.25 4.82
N ILE A 54 -5.76 12.06 4.23
CA ILE A 54 -4.48 12.11 4.94
C ILE A 54 -4.32 13.44 5.67
N ARG A 55 -4.56 14.57 4.99
CA ARG A 55 -4.49 15.89 5.61
C ARG A 55 -5.41 16.02 6.82
N ARG A 56 -6.64 15.49 6.76
CA ARG A 56 -7.58 15.54 7.89
C ARG A 56 -7.08 14.72 9.08
N THR A 57 -6.61 13.50 8.83
CA THR A 57 -6.11 12.60 9.87
C THR A 57 -4.84 13.14 10.55
N MET A 58 -3.95 13.80 9.82
CA MET A 58 -2.72 14.38 10.38
C MET A 58 -2.93 15.67 11.19
N ASN A 59 -4.05 16.38 11.00
CA ASN A 59 -4.39 17.59 11.76
C ASN A 59 -5.22 17.29 13.03
N THR A 60 -5.38 16.02 13.40
CA THR A 60 -5.93 15.60 14.70
C THR A 60 -4.78 15.41 15.67
#